data_AF-A0A090GUF1-F1
#
_entry.id   AF-A0A090GUF1-F1
#
_cell.length_a   1.000
_cell.length_b   1.000
_cell.length_c   1.000
_cell.angle_alpha   90.00
_cell.angle_beta   90.00
_cell.angle_gamma   90.00
#
_symmetry.space_group_name_H-M   'P 1'
#
loop_
_entity.id
_entity.type
_entity.pdbx_description
1 polymer ?
#
loop_
_entity_poly.entity_id
_entity_poly.type
_entity_poly.pdbx_seq_one_letter_code
_entity_poly.pdbx_strand_id
1 'polypeptide(L)'
;MLSRRRALIVFLGVSVAWASAIGLAHPQAAPAVSDVEIKQSITSTTGHGANAIEVASNEFQIVVAVVNSDLNGPLITHRDREADAAKIVEATVAILKGNPAYEKLLAIHIDYVSREPQANHSHVVDGVDYRRNLNGSFDLHKT
;
A
#
# COMPACT_ATOMS: atom_id res chain seq x y z
N MET A 1 59.47 50.32 -14.31
CA MET A 1 58.90 48.94 -14.27
C MET A 1 59.20 48.33 -12.91
N LEU A 2 58.31 47.46 -12.45
CA LEU A 2 57.99 47.06 -11.07
C LEU A 2 59.15 46.72 -10.11
N SER A 3 59.05 47.17 -8.85
CA SER A 3 59.29 46.31 -7.67
C SER A 3 58.74 46.99 -6.41
N ARG A 4 57.63 46.48 -5.88
CA ARG A 4 57.06 46.89 -4.59
C ARG A 4 56.61 45.66 -3.81
N ARG A 5 57.05 45.64 -2.55
CA ARG A 5 56.40 45.12 -1.33
C ARG A 5 56.59 43.65 -0.96
N ARG A 6 57.27 43.51 0.19
CA ARG A 6 57.22 42.44 1.17
C ARG A 6 55.77 42.14 1.60
N ALA A 7 55.43 40.88 1.83
CA ALA A 7 54.53 40.45 2.91
C ALA A 7 54.78 38.97 3.23
N LEU A 8 55.07 38.72 4.50
CA LEU A 8 55.33 37.45 5.16
C LEU A 8 54.09 37.10 5.98
N ILE A 9 53.41 35.98 5.72
CA ILE A 9 52.47 35.30 6.65
C ILE A 9 52.47 33.81 6.24
N VAL A 10 53.30 32.97 6.86
CA VAL A 10 53.04 32.13 8.05
C VAL A 10 51.96 31.07 7.81
N PHE A 11 52.44 29.82 7.86
CA PHE A 11 51.74 28.54 7.90
C PHE A 11 50.49 28.55 8.78
N LEU A 12 49.41 27.91 8.32
CA LEU A 12 48.51 27.18 9.20
C LEU A 12 47.80 26.03 8.47
N GLY A 13 48.15 24.80 8.88
CA GLY A 13 47.19 23.72 9.12
C GLY A 13 46.48 23.09 7.93
N VAL A 14 47.13 22.12 7.30
CA VAL A 14 46.45 20.98 6.69
C VAL A 14 45.72 20.22 7.80
N SER A 15 44.39 20.27 7.82
CA SER A 15 43.57 19.36 8.63
C SER A 15 42.65 18.60 7.69
N VAL A 16 43.19 17.47 7.24
CA VAL A 16 42.48 16.41 6.52
C VAL A 16 41.52 15.77 7.53
N ALA A 17 40.27 16.22 7.58
CA ALA A 17 39.21 15.53 8.29
C ALA A 17 38.47 14.62 7.31
N TRP A 18 39.04 13.42 7.08
CA TRP A 18 38.23 12.29 6.62
C TRP A 18 37.37 11.88 7.81
N ALA A 19 36.23 12.54 7.96
CA ALA A 19 35.15 11.96 8.73
C ALA A 19 34.66 10.76 7.92
N SER A 20 35.26 9.60 8.18
CA SER A 20 34.69 8.30 7.86
C SER A 20 33.41 8.15 8.68
N ALA A 21 32.37 8.88 8.27
CA ALA A 21 31.01 8.50 8.58
C ALA A 21 30.73 7.25 7.73
N ILE A 22 31.29 6.12 8.15
CA ILE A 22 30.56 4.85 8.06
C ILE A 22 29.42 5.02 9.06
N GLY A 23 28.48 5.89 8.68
CA GLY A 23 27.17 5.89 9.27
C GLY A 23 26.65 4.51 8.93
N LEU A 24 26.49 3.69 9.97
CA LEU A 24 25.52 2.62 9.96
C LEU A 24 24.20 3.28 9.55
N ALA A 25 23.96 3.35 8.25
CA ALA A 25 22.64 3.58 7.72
C ALA A 25 21.87 2.36 8.20
N HIS A 26 21.28 2.47 9.39
CA HIS A 26 20.18 1.63 9.77
C HIS A 26 19.23 1.73 8.58
N PRO A 27 18.90 0.61 7.91
CA PRO A 27 17.90 0.67 6.86
C PRO A 27 16.65 1.26 7.51
N GLN A 28 16.37 2.52 7.20
CA GLN A 28 15.12 3.14 7.60
C GLN A 28 14.06 2.26 6.94
N ALA A 29 13.23 1.61 7.76
CA ALA A 29 12.18 0.74 7.26
C ALA A 29 11.41 1.51 6.18
N ALA A 30 11.21 0.88 5.02
CA ALA A 30 10.43 1.50 3.97
C ALA A 30 9.06 1.89 4.54
N PRO A 31 8.56 3.10 4.27
CA PRO A 31 7.24 3.50 4.76
C PRO A 31 6.19 2.51 4.23
N ALA A 32 5.24 2.14 5.08
CA ALA A 32 4.09 1.35 4.67
C ALA A 32 3.28 2.12 3.62
N VAL A 33 2.64 1.39 2.70
CA VAL A 33 1.72 1.97 1.71
C VAL A 33 0.46 2.43 2.47
N SER A 34 0.04 3.66 2.30
CA SER A 34 -1.16 4.13 2.99
C SER A 34 -2.43 3.46 2.45
N ASP A 35 -3.47 3.35 3.28
CA ASP A 35 -4.81 2.88 2.84
C ASP A 35 -5.36 3.74 1.69
N VAL A 36 -4.98 5.02 1.64
CA VAL A 36 -5.34 5.94 0.55
C VAL A 36 -4.68 5.54 -0.76
N GLU A 37 -3.40 5.16 -0.75
CA GLU A 37 -2.68 4.70 -1.94
C GLU A 37 -3.22 3.34 -2.44
N ILE A 38 -3.54 2.42 -1.51
CA ILE A 38 -4.19 1.14 -1.86
C ILE A 38 -5.54 1.40 -2.53
N LYS A 39 -6.36 2.26 -1.94
CA LYS A 39 -7.65 2.68 -2.51
C LYS A 39 -7.50 3.29 -3.90
N GLN A 40 -6.51 4.17 -4.10
CA GLN A 40 -6.24 4.77 -5.41
C GLN A 40 -5.85 3.70 -6.45
N SER A 41 -4.97 2.76 -6.09
CA SER A 41 -4.61 1.63 -6.95
C SER A 41 -5.86 0.86 -7.38
N ILE A 42 -6.69 0.42 -6.41
CA ILE A 42 -7.92 -0.33 -6.67
C ILE A 42 -8.86 0.42 -7.62
N THR A 43 -9.19 1.68 -7.29
CA THR A 43 -10.13 2.47 -8.12
C THR A 43 -9.61 2.69 -9.54
N SER A 44 -8.30 2.87 -9.72
CA SER A 44 -7.68 3.05 -11.03
C SER A 44 -7.70 1.77 -11.89
N THR A 45 -7.56 0.60 -11.27
CA THR A 45 -7.53 -0.69 -11.96
C THR A 45 -8.92 -1.26 -12.25
N THR A 46 -9.85 -1.08 -11.31
CA THR A 46 -11.18 -1.69 -11.38
C THR A 46 -12.23 -0.81 -12.06
N GLY A 47 -12.03 0.51 -12.04
CA GLY A 47 -13.02 1.49 -12.50
C GLY A 47 -14.11 1.78 -11.47
N HIS A 48 -14.04 1.22 -10.26
CA HIS A 48 -14.93 1.57 -9.15
C HIS A 48 -14.83 3.05 -8.81
N GLY A 49 -15.97 3.67 -8.49
CA GLY A 49 -16.01 5.06 -8.05
C GLY A 49 -15.21 5.28 -6.76
N ALA A 50 -14.61 6.46 -6.59
CA ALA A 50 -13.76 6.75 -5.43
C ALA A 50 -14.49 6.62 -4.08
N ASN A 51 -15.81 6.81 -4.04
CA ASN A 51 -16.61 6.65 -2.83
C ASN A 51 -17.12 5.23 -2.60
N ALA A 52 -16.92 4.33 -3.58
CA ALA A 52 -17.35 2.93 -3.49
C ALA A 52 -16.28 2.03 -2.85
N ILE A 53 -15.06 2.52 -2.64
CA ILE A 53 -13.97 1.72 -2.05
C ILE A 53 -13.58 2.32 -0.70
N GLU A 54 -13.63 1.50 0.34
CA GLU A 54 -13.05 1.76 1.66
C GLU A 54 -11.97 0.70 1.92
N VAL A 55 -10.83 1.12 2.47
CA VAL A 55 -9.69 0.24 2.76
C VAL A 55 -9.33 0.42 4.22
N ALA A 56 -9.11 -0.68 4.92
CA ALA A 56 -8.53 -0.71 6.25
C ALA A 56 -7.42 -1.77 6.27
N SER A 57 -6.23 -1.39 6.72
CA SER A 57 -5.10 -2.32 6.83
C SER A 57 -4.55 -2.43 8.26
N ASN A 58 -4.00 -3.61 8.55
CA ASN A 58 -3.12 -3.84 9.68
C ASN A 58 -1.95 -4.73 9.24
N GLU A 59 -1.13 -5.16 10.19
CA GLU A 59 0.08 -5.97 9.93
C GLU A 59 -0.21 -7.33 9.25
N PHE A 60 -1.39 -7.91 9.47
CA PHE A 60 -1.73 -9.27 9.04
C PHE A 60 -2.82 -9.32 7.97
N GLN A 61 -3.63 -8.28 7.84
CA GLN A 61 -4.79 -8.29 6.96
C GLN A 61 -5.04 -6.92 6.34
N ILE A 62 -5.50 -6.94 5.08
CA ILE A 62 -6.15 -5.83 4.41
C ILE A 62 -7.61 -6.19 4.22
N VAL A 63 -8.51 -5.29 4.59
CA VAL A 63 -9.95 -5.39 4.31
C VAL A 63 -10.32 -4.30 3.32
N VAL A 64 -10.97 -4.69 2.23
CA VAL A 64 -11.51 -3.78 1.23
C VAL A 64 -13.02 -3.91 1.25
N ALA A 65 -13.73 -2.83 1.57
CA ALA A 65 -15.17 -2.79 1.42
C ALA A 65 -15.54 -2.11 0.09
N VAL A 66 -16.31 -2.83 -0.73
CA VAL A 66 -16.91 -2.36 -1.98
C VAL A 66 -18.34 -1.92 -1.68
N VAL A 67 -18.50 -0.63 -1.38
CA VAL A 67 -19.73 -0.02 -0.87
C VAL A 67 -20.65 0.39 -2.02
N ASN A 68 -21.92 -0.05 -1.96
CA ASN A 68 -22.98 0.33 -2.90
C ASN A 68 -22.60 0.19 -4.38
N SER A 69 -21.82 -0.84 -4.73
CA SER A 69 -21.51 -1.13 -6.13
C SER A 69 -22.67 -1.80 -6.85
N ASP A 70 -22.63 -1.79 -8.18
CA ASP A 70 -23.56 -2.56 -9.03
C ASP A 70 -23.48 -4.07 -8.76
N LEU A 71 -22.41 -4.55 -8.11
CA LEU A 71 -22.22 -5.95 -7.70
C LEU A 71 -22.99 -6.31 -6.41
N ASN A 72 -23.66 -5.35 -5.78
CA ASN A 72 -24.54 -5.58 -4.63
C ASN A 72 -25.98 -5.92 -5.05
N GLY A 73 -26.28 -5.92 -6.35
CA GLY A 73 -27.62 -6.16 -6.88
C GLY A 73 -28.12 -7.59 -6.66
N PRO A 74 -29.45 -7.80 -6.67
CA PRO A 74 -30.08 -9.10 -6.38
C PRO A 74 -29.86 -10.16 -7.48
N LEU A 75 -29.43 -9.75 -8.68
CA LEU A 75 -29.15 -10.65 -9.81
C LEU A 75 -27.66 -11.01 -9.92
N ILE A 76 -26.82 -10.48 -9.03
CA ILE A 76 -25.37 -10.69 -9.04
C ILE A 76 -25.04 -11.98 -8.29
N THR A 77 -24.22 -12.82 -8.91
CA THR A 77 -23.79 -14.09 -8.32
C THR A 77 -22.51 -13.91 -7.51
N HIS A 78 -22.24 -14.86 -6.60
CA HIS A 78 -20.95 -14.93 -5.90
C HIS A 78 -19.76 -14.97 -6.89
N ARG A 79 -19.91 -15.67 -8.02
CA ARG A 79 -18.86 -15.77 -9.04
C ARG A 79 -18.54 -14.43 -9.70
N ASP A 80 -19.54 -13.57 -9.90
CA ASP A 80 -19.32 -12.24 -10.44
C ASP A 80 -18.48 -11.38 -9.47
N ARG A 81 -18.73 -11.54 -8.16
CA ARG A 81 -17.97 -10.91 -7.09
C ARG A 81 -16.56 -11.49 -6.97
N GLU A 82 -16.38 -12.80 -7.08
CA GLU A 82 -15.03 -13.41 -7.13
C GLU A 82 -14.19 -12.83 -8.27
N ALA A 83 -14.79 -12.63 -9.45
CA ALA A 83 -14.10 -12.08 -10.62
C ALA A 83 -13.67 -10.61 -10.41
N ASP A 84 -14.46 -9.82 -9.69
CA ASP A 84 -14.11 -8.45 -9.31
C ASP A 84 -13.09 -8.42 -8.17
N ALA A 85 -13.29 -9.22 -7.12
CA ALA A 85 -12.37 -9.37 -6.01
C ALA A 85 -10.96 -9.80 -6.48
N ALA A 86 -10.85 -10.65 -7.49
CA ALA A 86 -9.57 -11.00 -8.10
C ALA A 86 -8.81 -9.77 -8.64
N LYS A 87 -9.51 -8.83 -9.29
CA LYS A 87 -8.91 -7.58 -9.79
C LYS A 87 -8.51 -6.65 -8.64
N ILE A 88 -9.33 -6.59 -7.59
CA ILE A 88 -9.02 -5.82 -6.37
C ILE A 88 -7.74 -6.35 -5.72
N VAL A 89 -7.61 -7.67 -5.59
CA VAL A 89 -6.44 -8.33 -5.02
C VAL A 89 -5.22 -8.09 -5.90
N GLU A 90 -5.33 -8.20 -7.21
CA GLU A 90 -4.23 -7.90 -8.13
C GLU A 90 -3.74 -6.46 -7.98
N ALA A 91 -4.65 -5.48 -7.97
CA ALA A 91 -4.33 -4.07 -7.79
C ALA A 91 -3.68 -3.78 -6.42
N THR A 92 -4.15 -4.46 -5.38
CA THR A 92 -3.60 -4.37 -4.02
C THR A 92 -2.20 -4.97 -3.96
N VAL A 93 -2.01 -6.22 -4.42
CA VAL A 93 -0.70 -6.88 -4.40
C VAL A 93 0.33 -6.13 -5.25
N ALA A 94 -0.08 -5.57 -6.39
CA ALA A 94 0.80 -4.81 -7.27
C ALA A 94 1.46 -3.62 -6.57
N ILE A 95 0.71 -2.84 -5.77
CA ILE A 95 1.25 -1.66 -5.08
C ILE A 95 2.07 -2.04 -3.83
N LEU A 96 1.80 -3.19 -3.22
CA LEU A 96 2.54 -3.68 -2.05
C LEU A 96 3.84 -4.40 -2.42
N LYS A 97 4.01 -4.76 -3.69
CA LYS A 97 5.12 -5.62 -4.15
C LYS A 97 6.48 -5.03 -3.78
N GLY A 98 7.25 -5.80 -3.02
CA GLY A 98 8.60 -5.41 -2.60
C GLY A 98 8.63 -4.47 -1.40
N ASN A 99 7.50 -4.14 -0.78
CA ASN A 99 7.46 -3.36 0.45
C ASN A 99 7.60 -4.29 1.68
N PRO A 100 8.69 -4.19 2.45
CA PRO A 100 8.94 -5.06 3.60
C PRO A 100 7.90 -4.92 4.72
N ALA A 101 7.16 -3.80 4.78
CA ALA A 101 6.10 -3.60 5.77
C ALA A 101 4.95 -4.63 5.65
N TYR A 102 4.83 -5.30 4.50
CA TYR A 102 3.77 -6.27 4.22
C TYR A 102 4.28 -7.72 4.18
N GLU A 103 5.51 -7.97 4.63
CA GLU A 103 6.03 -9.35 4.73
C GLU A 103 5.23 -10.25 5.65
N LYS A 104 4.47 -9.67 6.59
CA LYS A 104 3.60 -10.39 7.53
C LYS A 104 2.14 -10.41 7.12
N LEU A 105 1.78 -9.79 5.99
CA LEU A 105 0.42 -9.83 5.47
C LEU A 105 0.05 -11.30 5.16
N LEU A 106 -1.07 -11.76 5.71
CA LEU A 106 -1.57 -13.14 5.60
C LEU A 106 -2.86 -13.23 4.80
N ALA A 107 -3.67 -12.17 4.78
CA ALA A 107 -4.97 -12.20 4.13
C ALA A 107 -5.36 -10.86 3.50
N ILE A 108 -6.13 -10.95 2.42
CA ILE A 108 -6.88 -9.83 1.85
C ILE A 108 -8.34 -10.27 1.82
N HIS A 109 -9.21 -9.52 2.50
CA HIS A 109 -10.64 -9.78 2.55
C HIS A 109 -11.39 -8.69 1.79
N ILE A 110 -12.37 -9.09 0.98
CA ILE A 110 -13.17 -8.18 0.16
C ILE A 110 -14.62 -8.34 0.58
N ASP A 111 -15.18 -7.29 1.18
CA ASP A 111 -16.58 -7.22 1.59
C ASP A 111 -17.38 -6.44 0.55
N TYR A 112 -18.44 -7.03 0.01
CA TYR A 112 -19.43 -6.32 -0.79
C TYR A 112 -20.50 -5.79 0.17
N VAL A 113 -20.59 -4.47 0.32
CA VAL A 113 -21.37 -3.83 1.40
C VAL A 113 -22.49 -2.98 0.84
N SER A 114 -23.72 -3.23 1.29
CA SER A 114 -24.85 -2.35 1.03
C SER A 114 -25.07 -1.41 2.23
N ARG A 115 -25.12 -0.12 1.95
CA ARG A 115 -25.28 0.97 2.92
C ARG A 115 -26.36 1.92 2.42
N GLU A 116 -27.49 1.96 3.10
CA GLU A 116 -28.56 2.88 2.69
C GLU A 116 -28.15 4.33 3.00
N PRO A 117 -28.48 5.30 2.13
CA PRO A 117 -28.07 6.70 2.30
C PRO A 117 -28.55 7.37 3.60
N GLN A 118 -29.58 6.81 4.24
CA GLN A 118 -30.21 7.35 5.45
C GLN A 118 -30.13 6.39 6.65
N ALA A 119 -29.53 5.21 6.47
CA ALA A 119 -29.39 4.25 7.55
C ALA A 119 -28.03 4.37 8.23
N ASN A 120 -28.03 4.28 9.55
CA ASN A 120 -26.80 4.18 10.36
C ASN A 120 -26.23 2.74 10.35
N HIS A 121 -26.68 1.89 9.44
CA HIS A 121 -26.27 0.49 9.37
C HIS A 121 -25.83 0.13 7.95
N SER A 122 -24.75 -0.64 7.89
CA SER A 122 -24.26 -1.31 6.68
C SER A 122 -24.45 -2.81 6.88
N HIS A 123 -24.72 -3.54 5.80
CA HIS A 123 -24.70 -5.00 5.85
C HIS A 123 -23.82 -5.55 4.73
N VAL A 124 -23.11 -6.62 5.06
CA VAL A 124 -22.34 -7.38 4.07
C VAL A 124 -23.32 -8.20 3.25
N VAL A 125 -23.27 -8.01 1.93
CA VAL A 125 -24.01 -8.79 0.95
C VAL A 125 -23.27 -10.10 0.68
N ASP A 126 -21.94 -10.03 0.60
CA ASP A 126 -21.05 -11.17 0.35
C ASP A 126 -19.61 -10.83 0.72
N GLY A 127 -18.80 -11.86 0.96
CA GLY A 127 -17.39 -11.73 1.30
C GLY A 127 -16.53 -12.69 0.47
N VAL A 128 -15.39 -12.20 0.00
CA VAL A 128 -14.41 -13.02 -0.75
C VAL A 128 -13.05 -12.92 -0.05
N ASP A 129 -12.53 -14.08 0.37
CA ASP A 129 -11.28 -14.20 1.10
C ASP A 129 -10.14 -14.64 0.19
N TYR A 130 -8.99 -13.98 0.31
CA TYR A 130 -7.73 -14.43 -0.28
C TYR A 130 -6.69 -14.62 0.82
N ARG A 131 -6.04 -15.78 0.82
CA ARG A 131 -5.01 -16.12 1.80
C ARG A 131 -3.66 -16.25 1.13
N ARG A 132 -2.64 -15.77 1.82
CA ARG A 132 -1.27 -15.91 1.38
C ARG A 132 -0.84 -17.36 1.48
N ASN A 133 -0.35 -17.91 0.37
CA ASN A 133 0.19 -19.25 0.29
C ASN A 133 1.70 -19.26 0.63
N LEU A 134 2.31 -20.45 0.62
CA LEU A 134 3.73 -20.63 0.92
C LEU A 134 4.69 -19.96 -0.07
N ASN A 135 4.24 -19.67 -1.30
CA ASN A 135 5.04 -18.96 -2.30
C ASN A 135 4.91 -17.43 -2.17
N GLY A 136 4.10 -16.95 -1.22
CA GLY A 136 3.88 -15.54 -0.96
C GLY A 136 2.80 -14.89 -1.82
N SER A 137 2.16 -15.63 -2.73
CA SER A 137 1.01 -15.18 -3.52
C SER A 137 -0.29 -15.35 -2.74
N PHE A 138 -1.35 -14.66 -3.18
CA PHE A 138 -2.67 -14.70 -2.55
C PHE A 138 -3.62 -15.53 -3.39
N ASP A 139 -4.08 -16.65 -2.85
CA ASP A 139 -5.03 -17.54 -3.52
C ASP A 139 -6.43 -17.38 -2.91
N LEU A 140 -7.44 -17.50 -3.75
CA LEU A 140 -8.84 -17.52 -3.32
C LEU A 140 -9.05 -18.62 -2.27
N HIS A 141 -9.49 -18.25 -1.09
CA HIS A 141 -9.81 -19.16 0.00
C HIS A 141 -11.27 -19.59 -0.13
N LYS A 142 -11.47 -20.82 -0.59
CA LYS A 142 -12.80 -21.46 -0.55
C LYS A 142 -13.04 -21.94 0.88
N THR A 143 -14.03 -21.34 1.53
CA THR A 143 -14.60 -21.82 2.79
C THR A 143 -15.57 -22.97 2.58
#